data_AF-A0A1T1B7Y3-F1
#
_entry.id   AF-A0A1T1B7Y3-F1
#
_cell.length_a   1.000
_cell.length_b   1.000
_cell.length_c   1.000
_cell.angle_alpha   90.00
_cell.angle_beta   90.00
_cell.angle_gamma   90.00
#
_symmetry.space_group_name_H-M   'P 1'
#
loop_
_entity.id
_entity.type
_entity.pdbx_description
1 polymer ?
#
loop_
_entity_poly.entity_id
_entity_poly.type
_entity_poly.pdbx_seq_one_letter_code
_entity_poly.pdbx_strand_id
1 'polypeptide(L)'
;MIRSPHLLLAALLGLAVPAQAVTFQARLSLTVRPTCEVAQLGVQSLTLRCTRDYRPVNLHALPELAGRLPAADLLLMVSTAGADGATLNDYTFRTAAQGWNGSVDFY
;
A
#
# COMPACT_ATOMS: atom_id res chain seq x y z
N MET A 1 46.63 -13.79 -74.80
CA MET A 1 46.01 -15.09 -74.48
C MET A 1 46.03 -15.27 -72.96
N ILE A 2 44.95 -15.83 -72.39
CA ILE A 2 44.78 -16.33 -71.00
C ILE A 2 44.48 -15.22 -69.96
N ARG A 3 43.21 -14.89 -69.69
CA ARG A 3 42.29 -15.47 -68.66
C ARG A 3 42.87 -15.46 -67.24
N SER A 4 42.26 -14.67 -66.34
CA SER A 4 41.89 -15.11 -64.98
C SER A 4 41.02 -14.05 -64.26
N PRO A 5 39.73 -14.34 -64.00
CA PRO A 5 38.79 -13.46 -63.31
C PRO A 5 38.61 -13.91 -61.86
N HIS A 6 39.52 -13.57 -60.94
CA HIS A 6 39.45 -14.15 -59.58
C HIS A 6 39.83 -13.17 -58.46
N LEU A 7 39.29 -11.94 -58.44
CA LEU A 7 39.41 -11.08 -57.26
C LEU A 7 38.15 -10.24 -57.04
N LEU A 8 36.97 -10.87 -56.98
CA LEU A 8 35.70 -10.22 -56.61
C LEU A 8 34.97 -10.90 -55.44
N LEU A 9 35.68 -11.70 -54.64
CA LEU A 9 35.07 -12.50 -53.57
C LEU A 9 35.70 -12.31 -52.17
N ALA A 10 36.27 -11.13 -51.89
CA ALA A 10 36.88 -10.84 -50.57
C ALA A 10 36.19 -9.70 -49.80
N ALA A 11 35.21 -9.00 -50.38
CA ALA A 11 34.62 -7.80 -49.76
C ALA A 11 33.28 -8.05 -49.03
N LEU A 12 32.76 -9.27 -48.99
CA LEU A 12 31.43 -9.57 -48.46
C LEU A 12 31.41 -10.29 -47.09
N LEU A 13 32.57 -10.51 -46.47
CA LEU A 13 32.68 -11.13 -45.15
C LEU A 13 33.27 -10.13 -44.16
N GLY A 14 32.42 -9.44 -43.39
CA GLY A 14 32.93 -8.74 -42.22
C GLY A 14 32.16 -7.54 -41.66
N LEU A 15 30.87 -7.33 -41.96
CA LEU A 15 30.03 -6.54 -41.05
C LEU A 15 29.37 -7.48 -40.03
N ALA A 16 30.20 -8.10 -39.20
CA ALA A 16 29.74 -8.75 -38.00
C ALA A 16 29.29 -7.65 -37.04
N VAL A 17 27.98 -7.37 -37.01
CA VAL A 17 27.40 -6.50 -35.97
C VAL A 17 27.63 -7.23 -34.64
N PRO A 18 28.40 -6.67 -33.69
CA PRO A 18 28.53 -7.29 -32.38
C PRO A 18 27.13 -7.32 -31.77
N ALA A 19 26.64 -8.50 -31.38
CA ALA A 19 25.43 -8.62 -30.58
C ALA A 19 25.71 -7.94 -29.23
N GLN A 20 25.23 -6.71 -29.07
CA GLN A 20 25.42 -5.95 -27.84
C GLN A 20 24.46 -6.51 -26.80
N ALA A 21 25.00 -7.24 -25.82
CA ALA A 21 24.25 -7.62 -24.64
C ALA A 21 24.06 -6.36 -23.77
N VAL A 22 22.88 -5.76 -23.86
CA VAL A 22 22.49 -4.66 -22.96
C VAL A 22 22.04 -5.27 -21.66
N THR A 23 22.75 -4.97 -20.57
CA THR A 23 22.33 -5.38 -19.23
C THR A 23 21.41 -4.30 -18.67
N PHE A 24 20.14 -4.63 -18.48
CA PHE A 24 19.19 -3.76 -17.81
C PHE A 24 19.14 -4.08 -16.32
N GLN A 25 19.54 -3.13 -15.48
CA GLN A 25 19.45 -3.23 -14.03
C GLN A 25 18.33 -2.31 -13.54
N ALA A 26 17.17 -2.87 -13.22
CA ALA A 26 16.11 -2.17 -12.51
C ALA A 26 16.26 -2.37 -11.00
N ARG A 27 16.15 -1.27 -10.24
CA ARG A 27 15.89 -1.35 -8.80
C ARG A 27 14.40 -1.45 -8.58
N LEU A 28 13.94 -2.63 -8.14
CA LEU A 28 12.58 -2.79 -7.63
C LEU A 28 12.56 -2.35 -6.17
N SER A 29 11.65 -1.44 -5.82
CA SER A 29 11.38 -1.07 -4.43
C SER A 29 9.96 -1.46 -4.08
N LEU A 30 9.80 -2.21 -2.98
CA LEU A 30 8.50 -2.58 -2.42
C LEU A 30 8.30 -1.80 -1.12
N THR A 31 7.14 -1.17 -0.99
CA THR A 31 6.74 -0.49 0.25
C THR A 31 5.47 -1.11 0.78
N VAL A 32 5.53 -1.68 1.98
CA VAL A 32 4.35 -2.17 2.69
C VAL A 32 3.77 -1.00 3.49
N ARG A 33 2.48 -0.71 3.29
CA ARG A 33 1.77 0.32 4.04
C ARG A 33 0.84 -0.33 5.06
N PRO A 34 0.74 0.22 6.28
CA PRO A 34 -0.28 -0.21 7.21
C PRO A 34 -1.67 0.18 6.67
N THR A 35 -2.67 -0.67 6.89
CA THR A 35 -4.03 -0.47 6.39
C THR A 35 -5.06 -0.88 7.43
N CYS A 36 -6.28 -0.38 7.27
CA CYS A 36 -7.44 -0.80 8.05
C CYS A 36 -8.62 -1.19 7.15
N GLU A 37 -9.42 -2.15 7.62
CA GLU A 37 -10.67 -2.56 6.97
C GLU A 37 -11.82 -2.48 7.97
N VAL A 38 -13.02 -2.17 7.48
CA VAL A 38 -14.23 -2.23 8.30
C VAL A 38 -14.56 -3.69 8.58
N ALA A 39 -14.41 -4.11 9.84
CA ALA A 39 -14.79 -5.44 10.30
C ALA A 39 -16.26 -5.48 10.71
N GLN A 40 -16.74 -4.43 11.37
CA GLN A 40 -18.14 -4.29 11.77
C GLN A 40 -18.55 -2.81 11.77
N LEU A 41 -19.75 -2.52 11.27
CA LEU A 41 -20.36 -1.19 11.35
C LEU A 41 -21.75 -1.34 11.96
N GLY A 42 -21.93 -0.77 13.14
CA GLY A 42 -23.20 -0.73 13.86
C GLY A 42 -23.81 0.67 13.84
N VAL A 43 -24.94 0.82 14.55
CA VAL A 43 -25.66 2.11 14.63
C VAL A 43 -24.86 3.17 15.40
N GLN A 44 -24.11 2.76 16.44
CA GLN A 44 -23.36 3.66 17.34
C GLN A 44 -21.88 3.28 17.48
N SER A 45 -21.43 2.25 16.76
CA SER A 45 -20.08 1.70 16.88
C SER A 45 -19.50 1.28 15.53
N LEU A 46 -18.18 1.25 15.48
CA LEU A 46 -17.37 0.83 14.33
C LEU A 46 -16.21 -0.01 14.85
N THR A 47 -16.01 -1.20 14.31
CA THR A 47 -14.81 -2.00 14.54
C THR A 47 -13.97 -2.00 13.27
N LEU A 48 -12.73 -1.57 13.38
CA LEU A 48 -11.74 -1.66 12.31
C LEU A 48 -10.76 -2.80 12.60
N ARG A 49 -10.51 -3.63 11.59
CA ARG A 49 -9.41 -4.58 11.58
C ARG A 49 -8.23 -3.95 10.85
N CYS A 50 -7.17 -3.67 11.57
CA CYS A 50 -5.97 -3.02 11.06
C CYS A 50 -4.77 -3.97 11.05
N THR A 51 -3.76 -3.65 10.24
CA THR A 51 -2.45 -4.29 10.31
C THR A 51 -1.88 -4.22 11.72
N ARG A 52 -0.96 -5.14 12.06
CA ARG A 52 -0.40 -5.28 13.41
C ARG A 52 0.05 -3.94 14.01
N ASP A 53 -0.42 -3.67 15.22
CA ASP A 53 -0.14 -2.50 16.06
C ASP A 53 -0.53 -1.15 15.44
N TYR A 54 -1.27 -1.15 14.32
CA TYR A 54 -1.67 0.08 13.65
C TYR A 54 -2.93 0.68 14.27
N ARG A 55 -2.79 1.93 14.71
CA ARG A 55 -3.86 2.75 15.32
C ARG A 55 -3.87 4.13 14.64
N PRO A 56 -4.70 4.34 13.61
CA PRO A 56 -4.68 5.58 12.86
C PRO A 56 -5.23 6.75 13.68
N VAL A 57 -4.57 7.91 13.58
CA VAL A 57 -4.99 9.15 14.26
C VAL A 57 -6.22 9.76 13.58
N ASN A 58 -6.32 9.63 12.26
CA ASN A 58 -7.45 10.14 11.48
C ASN A 58 -7.97 9.06 10.52
N LEU A 59 -9.14 8.50 10.83
CA LEU A 59 -9.78 7.45 10.05
C LEU A 59 -10.30 7.94 8.70
N HIS A 60 -10.73 9.20 8.61
CA HIS A 60 -11.26 9.81 7.39
C HIS A 60 -10.17 10.17 6.39
N ALA A 61 -8.90 10.20 6.82
CA ALA A 61 -7.75 10.39 5.94
C ALA A 61 -7.25 9.10 5.29
N LEU A 62 -7.80 7.94 5.68
CA LEU A 62 -7.38 6.64 5.15
C LEU A 62 -8.04 6.37 3.79
N PRO A 63 -7.26 6.25 2.70
CA PRO A 63 -7.81 6.02 1.36
C PRO A 63 -8.67 4.76 1.27
N GLU A 64 -8.30 3.70 2.00
CA GLU A 64 -9.00 2.42 2.00
C GLU A 64 -10.36 2.44 2.71
N LEU A 65 -10.64 3.50 3.48
CA LEU A 65 -11.90 3.72 4.18
C LEU A 65 -12.76 4.83 3.55
N ALA A 66 -12.28 5.48 2.48
CA ALA A 66 -12.97 6.57 1.82
C ALA A 66 -14.40 6.18 1.40
N GLY A 67 -15.39 6.96 1.84
CA GLY A 67 -16.81 6.71 1.56
C GLY A 67 -17.45 5.54 2.32
N ARG A 68 -16.70 4.81 3.15
CA ARG A 68 -17.21 3.68 3.95
C ARG A 68 -17.57 4.07 5.38
N LEU A 69 -17.03 5.20 5.84
CA LEU A 69 -17.26 5.71 7.19
C LEU A 69 -18.36 6.77 7.17
N PRO A 70 -19.30 6.76 8.13
CA PRO A 70 -20.20 7.88 8.35
C PRO A 70 -19.41 9.16 8.61
N ALA A 71 -19.94 10.31 8.17
CA ALA A 71 -19.39 11.64 8.49
C ALA A 71 -19.67 12.02 9.96
N ALA A 72 -19.11 11.23 10.87
CA ALA A 72 -19.24 11.36 12.30
C ALA A 72 -17.85 11.33 12.95
N ASP A 73 -17.78 11.96 14.12
CA ASP A 73 -16.61 11.90 14.95
C ASP A 73 -16.49 10.53 15.63
N LEU A 74 -15.32 9.92 15.51
CA LEU A 74 -15.05 8.58 16.02
C LEU A 74 -14.11 8.69 17.22
N LEU A 75 -14.51 8.11 18.35
CA LEU A 75 -13.67 7.99 19.54
C LEU A 75 -13.20 6.55 19.69
N LEU A 76 -11.88 6.35 19.74
CA LEU A 76 -11.29 5.03 20.01
C LEU A 76 -11.61 4.64 21.45
N MET A 77 -12.30 3.50 21.62
CA MET A 77 -12.66 2.95 22.92
C MET A 77 -11.63 1.93 23.40
N VAL A 78 -11.26 1.00 22.53
CA VAL A 78 -10.31 -0.07 22.86
C VAL A 78 -9.59 -0.55 21.62
N SER A 79 -8.35 -1.01 21.80
CA SER A 79 -7.56 -1.70 20.80
C SER A 79 -7.13 -3.07 21.34
N THR A 80 -7.47 -4.13 20.63
CA THR A 80 -7.14 -5.51 21.02
C THR A 80 -6.39 -6.26 19.93
N ALA A 81 -5.69 -7.33 20.30
CA ALA A 81 -5.05 -8.23 19.34
C ALA A 81 -6.11 -9.11 18.65
N GLY A 82 -6.13 -9.10 17.32
CA GLY A 82 -6.97 -9.99 16.52
C GLY A 82 -6.30 -11.36 16.30
N ALA A 83 -7.11 -12.36 15.95
CA ALA A 83 -6.67 -13.76 15.79
C ALA A 83 -5.52 -13.95 14.79
N ASP A 84 -5.43 -13.10 13.76
CA ASP A 84 -4.44 -13.21 12.68
C ASP A 84 -3.21 -12.29 12.91
N GLY A 85 -2.98 -11.85 14.15
CA GLY A 85 -1.95 -10.87 14.48
C GLY A 85 -2.27 -9.45 14.01
N ALA A 86 -3.51 -9.21 13.60
CA ALA A 86 -4.09 -7.90 13.33
C ALA A 86 -4.34 -7.13 14.63
N THR A 87 -4.66 -5.85 14.53
CA THR A 87 -5.20 -5.05 15.64
C THR A 87 -6.66 -4.75 15.35
N LEU A 88 -7.54 -5.10 16.29
CA LEU A 88 -8.94 -4.69 16.26
C LEU A 88 -9.07 -3.38 17.05
N ASN A 89 -9.53 -2.34 16.38
CA ASN A 89 -9.76 -1.02 16.97
C ASN A 89 -11.27 -0.77 17.00
N ASP A 90 -11.84 -0.68 18.20
CA ASP A 90 -13.26 -0.42 18.40
C ASP A 90 -13.48 1.06 18.69
N TYR A 91 -14.39 1.66 17.94
CA TYR A 91 -14.75 3.06 18.01
C TYR A 91 -16.23 3.22 18.33
N THR A 92 -16.57 4.32 18.99
CA THR A 92 -17.95 4.80 19.11
C THR A 92 -18.14 6.09 18.34
N PHE A 93 -19.34 6.29 17.77
CA PHE A 93 -19.71 7.56 17.17
C PHE A 93 -20.03 8.57 18.27
N ARG A 94 -19.25 9.65 18.35
CA ARG A 94 -19.54 10.74 19.26
C ARG A 94 -20.82 11.43 18.79
N THR A 95 -21.87 11.32 19.60
CA THR A 95 -23.10 12.07 19.38
C THR A 95 -22.90 13.50 19.88
N ALA A 96 -23.50 14.49 19.21
CA ALA A 96 -23.35 15.91 19.59
C ALA A 96 -23.81 16.22 21.03
N ALA A 97 -24.59 15.33 21.67
CA ALA A 97 -25.02 15.43 23.06
C ALA A 97 -23.96 14.98 24.08
N GLN A 98 -22.89 14.27 23.65
CA GLN A 98 -21.72 13.97 24.48
C GLN A 98 -20.76 15.15 24.47
N GLY A 99 -21.26 16.32 24.86
CA GLY A 99 -20.42 17.46 25.23
C GLY A 99 -19.60 17.08 26.45
N TRP A 100 -18.32 16.80 26.23
CA TRP A 100 -17.19 16.93 27.15
C TRP A 100 -17.54 17.03 28.66
N ASN A 101 -17.53 15.89 29.35
CA ASN A 101 -17.18 15.81 30.77
C ASN A 101 -15.67 15.57 30.82
N GLY A 102 -14.89 16.63 31.00
CA GLY A 102 -13.43 16.62 30.92
C GLY A 102 -12.72 15.82 32.02
N SER A 103 -12.81 14.50 32.00
CA SER A 103 -11.89 13.63 32.74
C SER A 103 -11.20 12.68 31.76
N VAL A 104 -10.04 13.11 31.26
CA VAL A 104 -9.05 12.18 30.70
C VAL A 104 -8.07 11.91 31.83
N ASP A 105 -8.26 10.80 32.52
CA ASP A 105 -7.25 10.27 33.43
C ASP A 105 -6.12 9.71 32.57
N PHE A 106 -4.99 10.42 32.55
CA PHE A 106 -3.71 9.86 32.13
C PHE A 106 -3.10 9.17 33.36
N TYR A 107 -3.27 7.86 33.46
CA TYR A 107 -2.45 7.00 34.32
C TYR A 107 -1.34 6.34 33.49
#